data_AF-A0A0I9VIC5-F1
#
_entry.id   AF-A0A0I9VIC5-F1
#
_cell.length_a   1.000
_cell.length_b   1.000
_cell.length_c   1.000
_cell.angle_alpha   90.00
_cell.angle_beta   90.00
_cell.angle_gamma   90.00
#
_symmetry.space_group_name_H-M   'P 1'
#
loop_
_entity.id
_entity.type
_entity.pdbx_description
1 polymer ?
#
loop_
_entity_poly.entity_id
_entity_poly.type
_entity_poly.pdbx_seq_one_letter_code
_entity_poly.pdbx_strand_id
1 'polypeptide(L)'
;MAYVRTVKTSSGAMAVQVVWSSRRGSRKIEHLGSTHDETGVAVLRVATAQRLSRCRSLIVLDAAINGLRRWALRNRPAQERED
;
A
#
# COMPACT_ATOMS: atom_id res chain seq x y z
N MET A 1 8.68 -5.07 -2.20
CA MET A 1 7.79 -5.82 -1.27
C MET A 1 7.67 -4.99 0.00
N ALA A 2 6.46 -4.85 0.56
CA ALA A 2 6.24 -4.09 1.78
C ALA A 2 5.94 -5.04 2.94
N TYR A 3 6.56 -4.83 4.11
CA TYR A 3 6.26 -5.62 5.31
C TYR A 3 6.27 -4.75 6.56
N VAL A 4 5.53 -5.22 7.58
CA VAL A 4 5.44 -4.57 8.89
C VAL A 4 6.44 -5.22 9.82
N ARG A 5 7.22 -4.42 10.55
CA ARG A 5 8.09 -4.89 11.62
C ARG A 5 7.79 -4.16 12.91
N THR A 6 8.02 -4.85 14.02
CA THR A 6 7.97 -4.27 15.35
C THR A 6 9.36 -4.29 15.94
N VAL A 7 9.79 -3.17 16.52
CA VAL A 7 11.13 -3.02 17.10
C VAL A 7 11.03 -2.47 18.51
N LYS A 8 11.86 -2.97 19.43
CA LYS A 8 11.96 -2.43 20.78
C LYS A 8 12.82 -1.17 20.75
N THR A 9 12.29 -0.05 21.24
CA THR A 9 13.02 1.22 21.35
C THR A 9 13.87 1.24 22.61
N SER A 10 14.84 2.16 22.66
CA SER A 10 15.67 2.39 23.84
C SER A 10 14.87 2.77 25.10
N SER A 11 13.69 3.36 24.92
CA SER A 11 12.75 3.70 26.01
C SER A 11 11.91 2.52 26.51
N GLY A 12 12.06 1.32 25.92
CA GLY A 12 11.25 0.16 26.28
C GLY A 12 9.90 0.08 25.57
N ALA A 13 9.53 1.08 24.76
CA ALA A 13 8.36 1.00 23.90
C ALA A 13 8.57 0.03 22.73
N MET A 14 7.47 -0.49 22.19
CA MET A 14 7.43 -1.22 20.94
C MET A 14 6.98 -0.29 19.82
N ALA A 15 7.86 -0.02 18.87
CA ALA A 15 7.57 0.78 17.68
C ALA A 15 7.16 -0.10 16.50
N VAL A 16 6.09 0.28 15.81
CA VAL A 16 5.62 -0.36 14.58
C VAL A 16 6.09 0.46 13.39
N GLN A 17 6.74 -0.23 12.43
CA GLN A 17 7.31 0.38 11.24
C GLN A 17 6.90 -0.38 9.99
N VAL A 18 6.76 0.34 8.88
CA VAL A 18 6.58 -0.25 7.55
C VAL A 18 7.87 -0.11 6.78
N VAL A 19 8.36 -1.22 6.26
CA VAL A 19 9.53 -1.25 5.40
C VAL A 19 9.10 -1.48 3.97
N TRP A 20 9.49 -0.55 3.09
CA TRP A 20 9.29 -0.60 1.66
C TRP A 20 10.61 -0.90 0.96
N SER A 21 10.67 -1.94 0.14
CA SER A 21 11.78 -2.11 -0.81
C SER A 21 11.41 -1.60 -2.19
N SER A 22 12.23 -0.71 -2.76
CA SER A 22 12.14 -0.31 -4.16
C SER A 22 12.98 -1.25 -5.04
N ARG A 23 12.62 -1.38 -6.33
CA ARG A 23 13.34 -2.24 -7.29
C ARG A 23 14.82 -1.86 -7.47
N ARG A 24 15.27 -0.68 -7.04
CA ARG A 24 16.67 -0.21 -7.11
C ARG A 24 17.46 -0.43 -5.82
N GLY A 25 16.97 -1.24 -4.87
CA GLY A 25 17.73 -1.69 -3.70
C GLY A 25 17.61 -0.81 -2.46
N SER A 26 17.08 0.42 -2.57
CA SER A 26 16.84 1.27 -1.41
C SER A 26 15.64 0.77 -0.59
N ARG A 27 15.85 0.60 0.71
CA ARG A 27 14.79 0.30 1.68
C ARG A 27 14.35 1.61 2.35
N LYS A 28 13.09 1.99 2.20
CA LYS A 28 12.49 3.12 2.91
C LYS A 28 11.75 2.60 4.13
N ILE A 29 11.97 3.23 5.27
CA ILE A 29 11.35 2.84 6.54
C ILE A 29 10.46 3.99 6.98
N GLU A 30 9.19 3.70 7.23
CA GLU A 30 8.20 4.63 7.73
C GLU A 30 7.84 4.25 9.18
N HIS A 31 7.86 5.23 10.07
CA HIS A 31 7.49 5.06 11.48
C HIS A 31 6.02 5.42 11.67
N LEU A 32 5.22 4.48 12.19
CA LEU A 32 3.78 4.67 12.38
C LEU A 32 3.39 5.00 13.81
N GLY A 33 4.18 4.58 14.79
CA GLY A 33 3.92 4.85 16.20
C GLY A 33 4.64 3.87 17.12
N SER A 34 4.74 4.25 18.39
CA SER A 34 5.36 3.45 19.45
C SER A 34 4.50 3.46 20.70
N THR A 35 4.40 2.33 21.37
CA THR A 35 3.60 2.17 22.60
C THR A 35 4.29 1.22 23.56
N HIS A 36 4.08 1.44 24.86
CA HIS A 36 4.63 0.60 25.92
C HIS A 36 3.72 -0.59 26.25
N ASP A 37 2.51 -0.62 25.70
CA ASP A 37 1.49 -1.64 25.97
C ASP A 37 1.30 -2.60 24.79
N GLU A 38 1.24 -3.90 25.07
CA GLU A 38 1.12 -4.95 24.05
C GLU A 38 -0.20 -4.85 23.27
N THR A 39 -1.29 -4.40 23.91
CA THR A 39 -2.59 -4.13 23.28
C THR A 39 -2.47 -3.01 22.27
N GLY A 40 -1.77 -1.93 22.63
CA GLY A 40 -1.49 -0.82 21.73
C GLY A 40 -0.70 -1.26 20.49
N VAL A 41 0.25 -2.20 20.64
CA VAL A 41 1.02 -2.75 19.52
C VAL A 41 0.11 -3.53 18.57
N ALA A 42 -0.80 -4.34 19.10
CA ALA A 42 -1.74 -5.11 18.30
C ALA A 42 -2.64 -4.18 17.46
N VAL A 43 -3.17 -3.11 18.04
CA VAL A 43 -3.97 -2.10 17.34
C VAL A 43 -3.17 -1.44 16.22
N LEU A 44 -1.93 -1.02 16.49
CA LEU A 44 -1.05 -0.41 15.48
C LEU A 44 -0.75 -1.39 14.33
N ARG A 45 -0.52 -2.67 14.63
CA ARG A 45 -0.29 -3.70 13.60
C ARG A 45 -1.52 -3.90 12.71
N VAL A 46 -2.71 -3.98 13.29
CA VAL A 46 -3.96 -4.14 12.55
C VAL A 46 -4.23 -2.92 11.66
N ALA A 47 -4.10 -1.71 12.20
CA ALA A 47 -4.26 -0.47 11.44
C ALA A 47 -3.26 -0.39 10.27
N THR A 48 -2.01 -0.80 10.51
CA THR A 48 -0.97 -0.86 9.48
C THR A 48 -1.31 -1.87 8.38
N ALA A 49 -1.75 -3.07 8.76
CA ALA A 49 -2.14 -4.11 7.82
C ALA A 49 -3.35 -3.69 6.97
N GLN A 50 -4.34 -3.02 7.58
CA GLN A 50 -5.47 -2.44 6.86
C GLN A 50 -5.02 -1.37 5.86
N ARG A 51 -4.10 -0.48 6.24
CA ARG A 51 -3.53 0.54 5.34
C ARG A 51 -2.83 -0.10 4.14
N LEU A 52 -2.01 -1.12 4.36
CA LEU A 52 -1.33 -1.87 3.29
C LEU A 52 -2.32 -2.56 2.35
N SER A 53 -3.38 -3.15 2.91
CA SER A 53 -4.44 -3.83 2.14
C SER A 53 -5.24 -2.85 1.28
N ARG A 54 -5.58 -1.68 1.83
CA ARG A 54 -6.29 -0.61 1.10
C ARG A 54 -5.46 -0.06 -0.06
N CYS A 55 -4.16 0.18 0.16
CA CYS A 55 -3.25 0.60 -0.91
C CYS A 55 -3.15 -0.45 -2.03
N ARG A 56 -3.12 -1.74 -1.69
CA ARG A 56 -3.13 -2.82 -2.69
C ARG A 56 -4.45 -2.89 -3.46
N SER A 57 -5.59 -2.73 -2.78
CA SER A 57 -6.92 -2.73 -3.41
C SER A 57 -7.10 -1.58 -4.39
N LEU A 58 -6.60 -0.38 -4.08
CA LEU A 58 -6.66 0.78 -4.97
C LEU A 58 -5.86 0.56 -6.26
N ILE A 59 -4.71 -0.12 -6.19
CA ILE A 59 -3.91 -0.46 -7.38
C ILE A 59 -4.66 -1.46 -8.28
N VAL A 60 -5.35 -2.44 -7.70
CA VAL A 60 -6.16 -3.41 -8.47
C VAL A 60 -7.36 -2.71 -9.14
N LEU A 61 -8.01 -1.79 -8.43
CA LEU A 61 -9.11 -1.01 -8.99
C LEU A 61 -8.64 -0.07 -10.11
N ASP A 62 -7.52 0.62 -9.93
CA ASP A 62 -6.90 1.47 -10.96
C ASP A 62 -6.49 0.65 -12.19
N ALA A 63 -5.90 -0.53 -12.00
CA ALA A 63 -5.57 -1.44 -13.09
C ALA A 63 -6.82 -1.91 -13.85
N ALA A 64 -7.93 -2.16 -13.14
CA ALA A 64 -9.21 -2.55 -13.76
C ALA A 64 -9.82 -1.42 -14.59
N ILE A 65 -9.85 -0.19 -14.05
CA ILE A 65 -10.36 0.99 -14.75
C ILE A 65 -9.49 1.33 -15.97
N ASN A 66 -8.17 1.33 -15.81
CA ASN A 66 -7.24 1.58 -16.92
C ASN A 66 -7.25 0.46 -17.96
N GLY A 67 -7.49 -0.78 -17.55
CA GLY A 67 -7.70 -1.92 -18.44
C GLY A 67 -8.96 -1.76 -19.30
N LEU A 68 -10.08 -1.41 -18.67
CA LEU A 68 -11.35 -1.14 -19.36
C LEU A 68 -11.22 0.04 -20.33
N ARG A 69 -10.58 1.13 -19.90
CA ARG A 69 -10.34 2.31 -20.75
C ARG A 69 -9.46 1.98 -21.95
N ARG A 70 -8.42 1.17 -21.77
CA ARG A 70 -7.54 0.71 -22.86
C ARG A 70 -8.27 -0.23 -23.82
N TRP A 71 -9.11 -1.12 -23.31
CA TRP A 71 -9.95 -1.98 -24.13
C TRP A 71 -10.97 -1.16 -24.94
N ALA A 72 -11.60 -0.15 -24.34
CA ALA A 72 -12.51 0.76 -25.03
C ALA A 72 -11.81 1.58 -26.13
N LEU A 73 -10.59 2.07 -25.88
CA LEU A 73 -9.79 2.75 -26.91
C LEU A 73 -9.39 1.82 -28.07
N ARG A 74 -9.09 0.56 -27.77
CA ARG A 74 -8.70 -0.46 -28.77
C ARG A 74 -9.88 -0.92 -29.62
N ASN A 75 -11.06 -1.03 -29.04
CA ASN A 75 -12.28 -1.51 -29.69
C ASN A 75 -13.25 -0.36 -30.00
N ARG A 76 -12.77 0.89 -30.07
CA ARG A 76 -13.61 2.01 -30.50
C ARG A 76 -14.08 1.71 -31.93
N PRO A 77 -15.40 1.64 -32.18
CA PRO A 77 -15.91 1.49 -33.53
C PRO A 77 -15.53 2.73 -34.35
N ALA A 78 -15.09 2.52 -35.59
CA ALA A 78 -14.69 3.54 -36.54
C ALA A 78 -15.91 4.27 -37.15
N GLN A 79 -16.82 4.78 -36.33
CA GLN A 79 -18.09 5.37 -36.74
C GLN A 79 -18.13 6.90 -36.60
N GLU A 80 -17.00 7.57 -36.80
CA GLU A 80 -16.94 9.04 -37.01
C GLU A 80 -15.95 9.36 -38.14
N ARG A 81 -16.22 8.80 -39.31
CA ARG A 81 -15.77 9.32 -40.61
C ARG A 81 -17.06 9.51 -41.40
N GLU A 82 -17.42 10.77 -41.62
CA GLU A 82 -18.53 11.27 -42.46
C GLU A 82 -19.94 11.07 -41.89
N ASP A 83 -20.55 12.13 -41.33
CA ASP A 83 -21.34 13.15 -42.05
C ASP A 83 -21.29 14.51 -41.32
#